data_AF-A0A8U0WHJ8-F1
#
_entry.id   AF-A0A8U0WHJ8-F1
#
_cell.length_a   1.000
_cell.length_b   1.000
_cell.length_c   1.000
_cell.angle_alpha   90.00
_cell.angle_beta   90.00
_cell.angle_gamma   90.00
#
_symmetry.space_group_name_H-M   'P 1'
#
loop_
_entity.id
_entity.type
_entity.pdbx_description
1 polymer ?
#
loop_
_entity_poly.entity_id
_entity_poly.type
_entity_poly.pdbx_seq_one_letter_code
_entity_poly.pdbx_strand_id
1 'polypeptide(L)'
;MGDSESEDSDGEGGLGNVSRIIIRPPGVSGKAKRGHLCFDAAFETGNLGKAELIGEFEYDLYLRPDTCNPRFRFWFNFTVDNVKQDQRVIFNVVNMNKARNLFNNNLTPLVKSSSRPKWQRLPKKHVYYYRSPVHQNHYILSFAFSFDKEDDVYQFALAPPYSYSRLQSYLNFIENRHQNDKKFVRTSLAKSLQNRNIDLITIDEISCKSKSLRTERSFIRVIVILSRSYGNASPASYMCQGFVEFLLSTHKIAKILRENFVFKIVPMANPDGVFLGNNRCNLIGQDTNRIWHVANEYLHPEIYAIKNMLKEIDNSDIFQIDFVIDLHAHNSLHGCFIYGNTYEDVYRYERHLVFPRLFAAHVKDFAANNMMFNADDKKVGSARRFCCERLSDTVNAYTLEISLGGHYLKDGKTVALYTEDGYYRCGRNLARTLLHYYRFINILAEPLPADVRSKKRRPRTHQARSRSRQRYEVKPRPKTTRCSAPISYTNLSICYDSGGSSDEAFSPERHYRYAPRSSHLSGYRSYYRNPSSSLLSQAQDQFTLLRIKSGKFDTLHCGYKIGSKIPTRSIPLEQNEPKFEVSINIPPKPYLSIIDLNQLTRGSLNKKSHSFEYS
;
A
#
# COMPACT_ATOMS: atom_id res chain seq x y z
N MET A 1 58.95 25.21 -15.59
CA MET A 1 58.25 26.43 -15.17
C MET A 1 57.24 26.72 -16.25
N GLY A 2 55.93 26.61 -16.10
CA GLY A 2 55.02 26.23 -15.02
C GLY A 2 53.62 26.34 -15.63
N ASP A 3 52.72 25.42 -15.23
CA ASP A 3 51.34 25.66 -14.77
C ASP A 3 50.50 26.75 -15.46
N SER A 4 49.19 26.66 -15.70
CA SER A 4 48.05 25.81 -15.33
C SER A 4 46.87 26.52 -16.08
N GLU A 5 45.73 25.97 -16.47
CA GLU A 5 44.72 25.20 -15.75
C GLU A 5 43.84 24.54 -16.82
N SER A 6 43.78 23.21 -16.85
CA SER A 6 42.68 22.49 -17.49
C SER A 6 41.58 22.33 -16.45
N GLU A 7 40.41 22.89 -16.71
CA GLU A 7 39.21 22.68 -15.91
C GLU A 7 38.79 21.20 -15.97
N ASP A 8 39.30 20.42 -15.03
CA ASP A 8 38.74 19.12 -14.67
C ASP A 8 37.38 19.36 -13.99
N SER A 9 36.32 19.21 -14.77
CA SER A 9 34.94 19.12 -14.29
C SER A 9 34.68 17.73 -13.67
N ASP A 10 35.30 17.45 -12.53
CA ASP A 10 34.90 16.39 -11.61
C ASP A 10 33.81 16.94 -10.67
N GLY A 11 32.52 16.69 -10.96
CA GLY A 11 31.49 17.38 -10.16
C GLY A 11 30.01 17.03 -10.31
N GLU A 12 29.57 16.06 -11.10
CA GLU A 12 28.23 15.47 -10.92
C GLU A 12 28.12 14.14 -11.68
N GLY A 13 28.10 13.03 -10.95
CA GLY A 13 27.90 11.70 -11.54
C GLY A 13 26.61 11.66 -12.36
N GLY A 14 26.72 11.17 -13.60
CA GLY A 14 25.68 11.20 -14.62
C GLY A 14 24.27 10.93 -14.06
N LEU A 15 23.32 11.80 -14.44
CA LEU A 15 21.92 11.84 -13.98
C LEU A 15 21.08 10.60 -14.36
N GLY A 16 21.71 9.52 -14.83
CA GLY A 16 21.07 8.33 -15.37
C GLY A 16 21.49 7.04 -14.66
N ASN A 17 21.00 5.91 -15.16
CA ASN A 17 21.47 4.60 -14.74
C ASN A 17 22.81 4.28 -15.43
N VAL A 18 23.62 3.43 -14.78
CA VAL A 18 24.78 2.82 -15.44
C VAL A 18 24.31 2.01 -16.65
N SER A 19 25.05 2.10 -17.76
CA SER A 19 24.77 1.40 -19.01
C SER A 19 26.01 0.62 -19.44
N ARG A 20 26.01 -0.69 -19.18
CA ARG A 20 27.13 -1.61 -19.45
C ARG A 20 28.52 -1.05 -19.10
N ILE A 21 28.66 -0.53 -17.87
CA ILE A 21 29.92 0.06 -17.40
C ILE A 21 30.83 -1.02 -16.84
N ILE A 22 32.00 -1.19 -17.46
CA ILE A 22 33.05 -2.11 -16.98
C ILE A 22 33.96 -1.38 -16.00
N ILE A 23 33.97 -1.85 -14.75
CA ILE A 23 34.86 -1.33 -13.71
C ILE A 23 36.19 -2.08 -13.75
N ARG A 24 37.28 -1.32 -13.91
CA ARG A 24 38.65 -1.83 -13.98
C ARG A 24 39.43 -1.46 -12.71
N PRO A 25 40.37 -2.31 -12.26
CA PRO A 25 41.30 -1.91 -11.21
C PRO A 25 42.09 -0.65 -11.58
N PRO A 26 42.45 0.20 -10.59
CA PRO A 26 43.30 1.37 -10.84
C PRO A 26 44.60 0.99 -11.54
N GLY A 27 45.02 1.79 -12.52
CA GLY A 27 46.26 1.56 -13.29
C GLY A 27 46.16 0.52 -14.41
N VAL A 28 45.01 -0.16 -14.59
CA VAL A 28 44.82 -1.13 -15.68
C VAL A 28 44.10 -0.46 -16.86
N SER A 29 44.84 -0.23 -17.95
CA SER A 29 44.28 0.23 -19.23
C SER A 29 44.13 -0.91 -20.25
N GLY A 30 43.31 -0.69 -21.29
CA GLY A 30 43.12 -1.64 -22.39
C GLY A 30 41.86 -2.51 -22.32
N LYS A 31 41.89 -3.66 -23.02
CA LYS A 31 40.75 -4.57 -23.15
C LYS A 31 40.31 -5.10 -21.78
N ALA A 32 38.99 -5.16 -21.56
CA ALA A 32 38.43 -5.73 -20.35
C ALA A 32 38.84 -7.20 -20.22
N LYS A 33 39.33 -7.59 -19.05
CA LYS A 33 39.63 -8.99 -18.71
C LYS A 33 38.42 -9.60 -18.02
N ARG A 34 38.33 -10.93 -18.04
CA ARG A 34 37.35 -11.67 -17.23
C ARG A 34 37.55 -11.33 -15.75
N GLY A 35 36.45 -11.04 -15.06
CA GLY A 35 36.44 -10.57 -13.68
C GLY A 35 36.44 -9.05 -13.52
N HIS A 36 36.66 -8.28 -14.59
CA HIS A 36 36.35 -6.84 -14.59
C HIS A 36 34.82 -6.68 -14.71
N LEU A 37 34.14 -6.57 -13.57
CA LEU A 37 32.68 -6.59 -13.54
C LEU A 37 32.08 -5.49 -14.41
N CYS A 38 31.06 -5.88 -15.17
CA CYS A 38 30.26 -4.99 -15.99
C CYS A 38 28.91 -4.77 -15.34
N PHE A 39 28.59 -3.54 -14.96
CA PHE A 39 27.34 -3.16 -14.33
C PHE A 39 26.38 -2.56 -15.36
N ASP A 40 25.14 -3.00 -15.33
CA ASP A 40 24.09 -2.44 -16.16
C ASP A 40 22.78 -2.26 -15.37
N ALA A 41 22.13 -1.13 -15.58
CA ALA A 41 20.80 -0.82 -15.05
C ALA A 41 19.97 -0.04 -16.08
N ALA A 42 20.41 0.02 -17.34
CA ALA A 42 19.73 0.71 -18.42
C ALA A 42 18.59 -0.12 -19.02
N PHE A 43 17.70 -0.62 -18.17
CA PHE A 43 16.52 -1.41 -18.54
C PHE A 43 15.31 -1.02 -17.68
N GLU A 44 14.12 -1.47 -18.08
CA GLU A 44 12.88 -1.17 -17.38
C GLU A 44 12.94 -1.60 -15.91
N THR A 45 12.56 -0.71 -14.99
CA THR A 45 12.69 -0.86 -13.52
C THR A 45 14.13 -0.87 -12.98
N GLY A 46 15.15 -0.73 -13.84
CA GLY A 46 16.55 -0.67 -13.44
C GLY A 46 16.87 0.56 -12.60
N ASN A 47 17.70 0.40 -11.57
CA ASN A 47 18.22 1.50 -10.77
C ASN A 47 19.58 1.13 -10.19
N LEU A 48 20.61 1.80 -10.71
CA LEU A 48 21.96 1.93 -10.17
C LEU A 48 22.61 3.10 -10.92
N GLY A 49 23.03 4.15 -10.21
CA GLY A 49 23.56 5.36 -10.82
C GLY A 49 25.07 5.33 -11.03
N LYS A 50 25.82 4.69 -10.12
CA LYS A 50 27.27 4.59 -10.18
C LYS A 50 27.77 3.34 -9.46
N ALA A 51 28.88 2.78 -9.92
CA ALA A 51 29.62 1.73 -9.25
C ALA A 51 31.12 2.10 -9.24
N GLU A 52 31.77 1.97 -8.10
CA GLU A 52 33.20 2.28 -7.92
C GLU A 52 33.90 1.12 -7.25
N LEU A 53 35.08 0.74 -7.74
CA LEU A 53 35.93 -0.24 -7.09
C LEU A 53 36.81 0.48 -6.06
N ILE A 54 36.61 0.19 -4.79
CA ILE A 54 37.32 0.84 -3.66
C ILE A 54 38.39 -0.05 -3.04
N GLY A 55 38.32 -1.36 -3.25
CA GLY A 55 39.32 -2.34 -2.84
C GLY A 55 39.44 -3.46 -3.86
N GLU A 56 40.28 -4.47 -3.63
CA GLU A 56 40.50 -5.56 -4.61
C GLU A 56 39.20 -6.32 -4.95
N PHE A 57 38.29 -6.44 -3.98
CA PHE A 57 37.03 -7.17 -4.10
C PHE A 57 35.81 -6.35 -3.68
N GLU A 58 35.97 -5.05 -3.44
CA GLU A 58 34.97 -4.22 -2.77
C GLU A 58 34.49 -3.09 -3.68
N TYR A 59 33.16 -2.99 -3.82
CA TYR A 59 32.50 -2.05 -4.70
C TYR A 59 31.51 -1.19 -3.94
N ASP A 60 31.67 0.13 -4.08
CA ASP A 60 30.67 1.09 -3.66
C ASP A 60 29.66 1.33 -4.78
N LEU A 61 28.39 1.17 -4.43
CA LEU A 61 27.24 1.30 -5.31
C LEU A 61 26.39 2.50 -4.87
N TYR A 62 26.14 3.39 -5.81
CA TYR A 62 25.33 4.58 -5.59
C TYR A 62 24.01 4.43 -6.34
N LEU A 63 22.90 4.44 -5.59
CA LEU A 63 21.56 4.42 -6.16
C LEU A 63 21.27 5.74 -6.86
N ARG A 64 20.61 5.64 -8.02
CA ARG A 64 20.08 6.80 -8.72
C ARG A 64 18.91 7.35 -7.91
N PRO A 65 18.86 8.66 -7.61
CA PRO A 65 17.67 9.25 -7.01
C PRO A 65 16.46 9.12 -7.95
N ASP A 66 15.27 9.29 -7.39
CA ASP A 66 14.06 9.43 -8.21
C ASP A 66 14.21 10.57 -9.20
N THR A 67 13.67 10.36 -10.41
CA THR A 67 13.64 11.41 -11.44
C THR A 67 13.00 12.68 -10.88
N CYS A 68 13.66 13.82 -11.09
CA CYS A 68 13.24 15.13 -10.56
C CYS A 68 13.08 15.19 -9.03
N ASN A 69 13.63 14.23 -8.26
CA ASN A 69 13.60 14.27 -6.80
C ASN A 69 14.84 13.62 -6.14
N PRO A 70 15.79 14.42 -5.63
CA PRO A 70 17.03 13.90 -5.06
C PRO A 70 16.86 13.19 -3.70
N ARG A 71 15.66 13.25 -3.08
CA ARG A 71 15.46 12.77 -1.71
C ARG A 71 15.10 11.29 -1.60
N PHE A 72 14.71 10.61 -2.68
CA PHE A 72 14.26 9.23 -2.59
C PHE A 72 15.29 8.28 -3.20
N ARG A 73 15.89 7.43 -2.34
CA ARG A 73 16.87 6.40 -2.69
C ARG A 73 16.67 5.17 -1.81
N PHE A 74 16.17 4.08 -2.38
CA PHE A 74 15.99 2.81 -1.66
C PHE A 74 15.83 1.62 -2.62
N TRP A 75 15.14 1.82 -3.75
CA TRP A 75 15.03 0.83 -4.81
C TRP A 75 16.36 0.65 -5.55
N PHE A 76 16.73 -0.59 -5.80
CA PHE A 76 17.84 -0.97 -6.68
C PHE A 76 17.45 -2.19 -7.49
N ASN A 77 17.90 -2.21 -8.73
CA ASN A 77 17.75 -3.32 -9.66
C ASN A 77 18.80 -3.18 -10.76
N PHE A 78 19.80 -4.05 -10.76
CA PHE A 78 20.92 -3.97 -11.69
C PHE A 78 21.43 -5.38 -12.04
N THR A 79 22.12 -5.47 -13.16
CA THR A 79 22.80 -6.68 -13.62
C THR A 79 24.30 -6.52 -13.52
N VAL A 80 24.97 -7.66 -13.34
CA VAL A 80 26.43 -7.80 -13.34
C VAL A 80 26.79 -8.93 -14.30
N ASP A 81 27.61 -8.62 -15.31
CA ASP A 81 28.20 -9.59 -16.25
C ASP A 81 29.75 -9.47 -16.28
N ASN A 82 30.39 -10.22 -17.18
CA ASN A 82 31.85 -10.33 -17.30
C ASN A 82 32.54 -10.83 -16.01
N VAL A 83 31.83 -11.66 -15.25
CA VAL A 83 32.31 -12.26 -13.99
C VAL A 83 33.35 -13.35 -14.27
N LYS A 84 34.13 -13.70 -13.24
CA LYS A 84 35.02 -14.86 -13.21
C LYS A 84 34.52 -15.90 -12.21
N GLN A 85 34.76 -17.19 -12.48
CA GLN A 85 34.36 -18.28 -11.59
C GLN A 85 35.09 -18.16 -10.26
N ASP A 86 34.35 -18.41 -9.17
CA ASP A 86 34.81 -18.29 -7.78
C ASP A 86 35.26 -16.88 -7.38
N GLN A 87 34.98 -15.87 -8.21
CA GLN A 87 35.24 -14.47 -7.87
C GLN A 87 34.32 -14.04 -6.73
N ARG A 88 34.93 -13.59 -5.64
CA ARG A 88 34.23 -13.09 -4.46
C ARG A 88 34.25 -11.57 -4.46
N VAL A 89 33.12 -10.99 -4.11
CA VAL A 89 32.94 -9.54 -4.09
C VAL A 89 32.10 -9.11 -2.90
N ILE A 90 32.28 -7.86 -2.48
CA ILE A 90 31.43 -7.17 -1.52
C ILE A 90 30.84 -5.96 -2.24
N PHE A 91 29.50 -5.90 -2.25
CA PHE A 91 28.77 -4.74 -2.75
C PHE A 91 28.26 -3.91 -1.58
N ASN A 92 28.62 -2.62 -1.55
CA ASN A 92 28.19 -1.65 -0.55
C ASN A 92 27.23 -0.65 -1.19
N VAL A 93 25.96 -0.65 -0.80
CA VAL A 93 25.03 0.41 -1.20
C VAL A 93 25.12 1.55 -0.18
N VAL A 94 25.73 2.67 -0.58
CA VAL A 94 26.22 3.69 0.37
C VAL A 94 25.28 4.88 0.58
N ASN A 95 24.29 5.08 -0.29
CA ASN A 95 23.45 6.29 -0.31
C ASN A 95 21.95 6.02 -0.12
N MET A 96 21.58 5.05 0.73
CA MET A 96 20.17 4.74 1.01
C MET A 96 19.55 5.74 2.01
N ASN A 97 18.45 6.40 1.63
CA ASN A 97 17.84 7.49 2.40
C ASN A 97 16.89 7.03 3.52
N LYS A 98 17.02 5.80 4.04
CA LYS A 98 16.14 5.26 5.11
C LYS A 98 16.90 4.46 6.15
N ALA A 99 17.25 5.08 7.26
CA ALA A 99 17.90 4.44 8.41
C ALA A 99 17.08 3.29 9.03
N ARG A 100 15.77 3.49 9.23
CA ARG A 100 14.89 2.45 9.79
C ARG A 100 14.21 1.67 8.68
N ASN A 101 14.73 0.49 8.37
CA ASN A 101 14.18 -0.42 7.38
C ASN A 101 14.38 -1.89 7.79
N LEU A 102 13.83 -2.81 7.01
CA LEU A 102 13.87 -4.24 7.28
C LEU A 102 15.24 -4.90 7.07
N PHE A 103 16.27 -4.25 6.51
CA PHE A 103 17.62 -4.84 6.45
C PHE A 103 18.22 -5.04 7.85
N ASN A 104 17.83 -4.20 8.81
CA ASN A 104 18.07 -4.44 10.25
C ASN A 104 17.33 -5.68 10.77
N ASN A 105 16.18 -6.02 10.16
CA ASN A 105 15.25 -7.05 10.61
C ASN A 105 14.98 -8.09 9.49
N ASN A 106 16.00 -8.89 9.17
CA ASN A 106 15.92 -10.08 8.29
C ASN A 106 15.67 -9.87 6.79
N LEU A 107 15.44 -8.65 6.27
CA LEU A 107 15.42 -8.44 4.82
C LEU A 107 16.81 -8.68 4.24
N THR A 108 16.86 -9.34 3.08
CA THR A 108 18.08 -9.53 2.30
C THR A 108 17.81 -9.25 0.81
N PRO A 109 18.79 -8.78 0.03
CA PRO A 109 18.64 -8.61 -1.41
C PRO A 109 18.26 -9.91 -2.11
N LEU A 110 17.69 -9.80 -3.30
CA LEU A 110 17.42 -10.91 -4.19
C LEU A 110 18.50 -11.00 -5.26
N VAL A 111 18.78 -12.23 -5.68
CA VAL A 111 19.63 -12.54 -6.83
C VAL A 111 18.93 -13.56 -7.73
N LYS A 112 19.18 -13.47 -9.03
CA LYS A 112 18.96 -14.54 -10.01
C LYS A 112 20.08 -14.49 -11.05
N SER A 113 20.21 -15.53 -11.87
CA SER A 113 21.14 -15.52 -13.00
C SER A 113 20.46 -16.03 -14.28
N SER A 114 21.10 -15.87 -15.43
CA SER A 114 20.61 -16.43 -16.71
C SER A 114 20.35 -17.93 -16.64
N SER A 115 21.23 -18.72 -16.01
CA SER A 115 21.00 -20.15 -15.82
C SER A 115 20.04 -20.50 -14.67
N ARG A 116 19.78 -19.57 -13.74
CA ARG A 116 18.85 -19.73 -12.62
C ARG A 116 17.87 -18.56 -12.56
N PRO A 117 16.80 -18.57 -13.39
CA PRO A 117 15.95 -17.41 -13.58
C PRO A 117 15.01 -17.10 -12.41
N LYS A 118 14.93 -17.97 -11.40
CA LYS A 118 14.08 -17.79 -10.22
C LYS A 118 14.78 -16.92 -9.17
N TRP A 119 14.09 -15.87 -8.71
CA TRP A 119 14.58 -15.02 -7.63
C TRP A 119 14.81 -15.78 -6.33
N GLN A 120 15.99 -15.59 -5.74
CA GLN A 120 16.37 -16.15 -4.46
C GLN A 120 16.93 -15.06 -3.54
N ARG A 121 16.59 -15.13 -2.25
CA ARG A 121 17.13 -14.24 -1.22
C ARG A 121 18.58 -14.60 -0.93
N LEU A 122 19.43 -13.59 -0.79
CA LEU A 122 20.78 -13.80 -0.27
C LEU A 122 20.71 -14.32 1.18
N PRO A 123 21.61 -15.24 1.59
CA PRO A 123 21.69 -15.69 2.98
C PRO A 123 21.93 -14.52 3.93
N LYS A 124 21.20 -14.45 5.05
CA LYS A 124 21.32 -13.34 6.02
C LYS A 124 22.74 -13.17 6.57
N LYS A 125 23.49 -14.27 6.72
CA LYS A 125 24.90 -14.26 7.13
C LYS A 125 25.85 -13.51 6.18
N HIS A 126 25.42 -13.19 4.97
CA HIS A 126 26.21 -12.44 3.99
C HIS A 126 25.72 -10.99 3.83
N VAL A 127 24.75 -10.53 4.64
CA VAL A 127 24.08 -9.23 4.44
C VAL A 127 24.09 -8.42 5.74
N TYR A 128 24.74 -7.28 5.68
CA TYR A 128 24.97 -6.37 6.80
C TYR A 128 24.35 -5.02 6.51
N TYR A 129 23.77 -4.39 7.53
CA TYR A 129 23.24 -3.04 7.45
C TYR A 129 23.68 -2.28 8.69
N TYR A 130 24.56 -1.29 8.51
CA TYR A 130 25.28 -0.64 9.61
C TYR A 130 25.67 0.79 9.24
N ARG A 131 26.04 1.61 10.24
CA ARG A 131 26.61 2.94 10.00
C ARG A 131 28.11 2.84 9.80
N SER A 132 28.63 3.50 8.77
CA SER A 132 30.07 3.48 8.49
C SER A 132 30.70 4.86 8.66
N PRO A 133 31.72 5.01 9.52
CA PRO A 133 32.47 6.26 9.67
C PRO A 133 33.13 6.73 8.36
N VAL A 134 33.57 5.80 7.52
CA VAL A 134 34.22 6.08 6.23
C VAL A 134 33.28 6.79 5.26
N HIS A 135 31.97 6.53 5.36
CA HIS A 135 30.95 7.16 4.51
C HIS A 135 30.11 8.14 5.34
N GLN A 136 30.78 9.03 6.08
CA GLN A 136 30.14 10.12 6.82
C GLN A 136 29.05 9.65 7.81
N ASN A 137 29.25 8.47 8.40
CA ASN A 137 28.29 7.83 9.32
C ASN A 137 26.91 7.53 8.69
N HIS A 138 26.82 7.50 7.36
CA HIS A 138 25.64 7.02 6.64
C HIS A 138 25.44 5.52 6.85
N TYR A 139 24.19 5.08 6.73
CA TYR A 139 23.87 3.66 6.74
C TYR A 139 24.22 3.01 5.40
N ILE A 140 24.93 1.89 5.46
CA ILE A 140 25.38 1.12 4.31
C ILE A 140 24.75 -0.26 4.36
N LEU A 141 24.26 -0.71 3.20
CA LEU A 141 23.90 -2.10 2.97
C LEU A 141 25.06 -2.81 2.27
N SER A 142 25.76 -3.67 3.00
CA SER A 142 26.86 -4.46 2.45
C SER A 142 26.42 -5.90 2.27
N PHE A 143 26.68 -6.48 1.10
CA PHE A 143 26.44 -7.90 0.88
C PHE A 143 27.57 -8.58 0.11
N ALA A 144 28.03 -9.70 0.66
CA ALA A 144 29.05 -10.54 0.05
C ALA A 144 28.43 -11.53 -0.93
N PHE A 145 29.07 -11.69 -2.09
CA PHE A 145 28.63 -12.59 -3.15
C PHE A 145 29.80 -13.33 -3.77
N SER A 146 29.58 -14.57 -4.20
CA SER A 146 30.56 -15.39 -4.93
C SER A 146 29.94 -15.81 -6.25
N PHE A 147 30.55 -15.38 -7.36
CA PHE A 147 30.13 -15.80 -8.69
C PHE A 147 30.58 -17.24 -8.93
N ASP A 148 29.69 -18.04 -9.51
CA ASP A 148 29.91 -19.48 -9.70
C ASP A 148 29.86 -19.92 -11.17
N LYS A 149 29.39 -19.06 -12.08
CA LYS A 149 29.35 -19.34 -13.53
C LYS A 149 29.76 -18.11 -14.33
N GLU A 150 30.79 -18.25 -15.16
CA GLU A 150 31.38 -17.13 -15.92
C GLU A 150 30.46 -16.62 -17.03
N ASP A 151 29.68 -17.51 -17.64
CA ASP A 151 28.79 -17.16 -18.75
C ASP A 151 27.43 -16.61 -18.27
N ASP A 152 27.22 -16.55 -16.95
CA ASP A 152 25.98 -16.05 -16.39
C ASP A 152 25.97 -14.52 -16.23
N VAL A 153 24.82 -13.93 -16.53
CA VAL A 153 24.47 -12.57 -16.11
C VAL A 153 23.70 -12.66 -14.81
N TYR A 154 24.20 -12.02 -13.76
CA TYR A 154 23.55 -12.00 -12.44
C TYR A 154 22.72 -10.73 -12.31
N GLN A 155 21.50 -10.83 -11.79
CA GLN A 155 20.65 -9.67 -11.52
C GLN A 155 20.38 -9.59 -10.02
N PHE A 156 20.61 -8.41 -9.45
CA PHE A 156 20.37 -8.09 -8.04
C PHE A 156 19.24 -7.09 -7.90
N ALA A 157 18.32 -7.33 -6.97
CA ALA A 157 17.17 -6.44 -6.74
C ALA A 157 16.73 -6.40 -5.28
N LEU A 158 16.10 -5.29 -4.88
CA LEU A 158 15.50 -5.14 -3.54
C LEU A 158 14.33 -6.12 -3.29
N ALA A 159 13.44 -6.21 -4.27
CA ALA A 159 12.28 -7.08 -4.31
C ALA A 159 12.05 -7.54 -5.77
N PRO A 160 11.28 -8.61 -6.03
CA PRO A 160 11.12 -9.11 -7.39
C PRO A 160 10.52 -7.99 -8.25
N PRO A 161 11.18 -7.51 -9.31
CA PRO A 161 10.66 -6.43 -10.12
C PRO A 161 9.36 -6.86 -10.78
N TYR A 162 8.44 -5.92 -10.93
CA TYR A 162 7.20 -6.07 -11.68
C TYR A 162 7.11 -4.87 -12.61
N SER A 163 7.45 -5.10 -13.87
CA SER A 163 7.58 -4.05 -14.87
C SER A 163 6.21 -3.69 -15.47
N TYR A 164 6.10 -2.50 -16.06
CA TYR A 164 4.92 -2.10 -16.83
C TYR A 164 4.75 -3.02 -18.05
N SER A 165 5.82 -3.35 -18.77
CA SER A 165 5.73 -4.29 -19.90
C SER A 165 5.20 -5.66 -19.46
N ARG A 166 5.65 -6.18 -18.30
CA ARG A 166 5.11 -7.42 -17.72
C ARG A 166 3.61 -7.29 -17.43
N LEU A 167 3.18 -6.16 -16.86
CA LEU A 167 1.75 -5.90 -16.64
C LEU A 167 0.99 -5.95 -17.96
N GLN A 168 1.44 -5.21 -18.99
CA GLN A 168 0.79 -5.17 -20.29
C GLN A 168 0.69 -6.55 -20.93
N SER A 169 1.77 -7.35 -20.91
CA SER A 169 1.75 -8.72 -21.40
C SER A 169 0.77 -9.61 -20.64
N TYR A 170 0.71 -9.47 -19.31
CA TYR A 170 -0.27 -10.18 -18.48
C TYR A 170 -1.71 -9.78 -18.81
N LEU A 171 -1.99 -8.48 -18.95
CA LEU A 171 -3.32 -7.97 -19.30
C LEU A 171 -3.75 -8.40 -20.71
N ASN A 172 -2.85 -8.37 -21.69
CA ASN A 172 -3.13 -8.85 -23.04
C ASN A 172 -3.42 -10.37 -23.03
N PHE A 173 -2.70 -11.14 -22.22
CA PHE A 173 -2.93 -12.58 -22.10
C PHE A 173 -4.31 -12.90 -21.52
N ILE A 174 -4.72 -12.22 -20.44
CA ILE A 174 -6.04 -12.45 -19.83
C ILE A 174 -7.17 -11.95 -20.74
N GLU A 175 -6.97 -10.82 -21.43
CA GLU A 175 -7.94 -10.27 -22.38
C GLU A 175 -8.19 -11.25 -23.53
N ASN A 176 -7.12 -11.80 -24.14
CA ASN A 176 -7.24 -12.82 -25.17
C ASN A 176 -7.92 -14.11 -24.66
N ARG A 177 -7.59 -14.53 -23.44
CA ARG A 177 -8.21 -15.71 -22.82
C ARG A 177 -9.71 -15.54 -22.56
N HIS A 178 -10.14 -14.31 -22.27
CA HIS A 178 -11.52 -13.96 -21.92
C HIS A 178 -12.22 -13.15 -23.03
N GLN A 179 -11.74 -13.21 -24.28
CA GLN A 179 -12.24 -12.37 -25.37
C GLN A 179 -13.75 -12.54 -25.64
N ASN A 180 -14.27 -13.77 -25.45
CA ASN A 180 -15.69 -14.09 -25.59
C ASN A 180 -16.48 -13.96 -24.28
N ASP A 181 -15.80 -13.63 -23.19
CA ASP A 181 -16.36 -13.59 -21.85
C ASP A 181 -16.49 -12.13 -21.38
N LYS A 182 -17.74 -11.65 -21.30
CA LYS A 182 -18.05 -10.28 -20.83
C LYS A 182 -17.65 -10.04 -19.36
N LYS A 183 -17.19 -11.07 -18.64
CA LYS A 183 -16.78 -10.97 -17.24
C LYS A 183 -15.52 -10.14 -17.01
N PHE A 184 -14.70 -9.96 -18.03
CA PHE A 184 -13.47 -9.17 -17.94
C PHE A 184 -13.50 -8.10 -19.02
N VAL A 185 -13.43 -6.84 -18.60
CA VAL A 185 -13.35 -5.70 -19.51
C VAL A 185 -12.16 -4.85 -19.10
N ARG A 186 -11.26 -4.58 -20.05
CA ARG A 186 -10.13 -3.68 -19.88
C ARG A 186 -10.41 -2.39 -20.64
N THR A 187 -10.23 -1.25 -19.98
CA THR A 187 -10.28 0.08 -20.59
C THR A 187 -9.05 0.89 -20.16
N SER A 188 -8.72 1.95 -20.90
CA SER A 188 -7.70 2.91 -20.49
C SER A 188 -8.39 4.14 -19.89
N LEU A 189 -8.11 4.46 -18.63
CA LEU A 189 -8.64 5.67 -17.96
C LEU A 189 -7.97 6.94 -18.48
N ALA A 190 -6.66 6.88 -18.66
CA ALA A 190 -5.85 7.99 -19.11
C ALA A 190 -4.52 7.48 -19.66
N LYS A 191 -3.72 8.43 -20.14
CA LYS A 191 -2.30 8.24 -20.44
C LYS A 191 -1.47 8.95 -19.38
N SER A 192 -0.37 8.36 -18.96
CA SER A 192 0.63 9.03 -18.14
C SER A 192 1.37 10.13 -18.93
N LEU A 193 2.22 10.90 -18.25
CA LEU A 193 3.04 11.94 -18.89
C LEU A 193 3.95 11.39 -20.00
N GLN A 194 4.44 10.16 -19.86
CA GLN A 194 5.19 9.46 -20.93
C GLN A 194 4.30 8.56 -21.81
N ASN A 195 3.01 8.87 -21.91
CA ASN A 195 2.04 8.20 -22.79
C ASN A 195 1.82 6.69 -22.53
N ARG A 196 2.03 6.22 -21.29
CA ARG A 196 1.71 4.85 -20.87
C ARG A 196 0.26 4.75 -20.42
N ASN A 197 -0.39 3.61 -20.65
CA ASN A 197 -1.79 3.43 -20.28
C ASN A 197 -1.95 3.37 -18.76
N ILE A 198 -2.97 4.05 -18.26
CA ILE A 198 -3.53 3.84 -16.93
C ILE A 198 -4.73 2.92 -17.11
N ASP A 199 -4.48 1.61 -17.07
CA ASP A 199 -5.52 0.61 -17.29
C ASP A 199 -6.52 0.56 -16.13
N LEU A 200 -7.80 0.41 -16.47
CA LEU A 200 -8.88 0.03 -15.57
C LEU A 200 -9.41 -1.33 -16.01
N ILE A 201 -9.35 -2.27 -15.08
CA ILE A 201 -9.94 -3.59 -15.21
C ILE A 201 -11.30 -3.57 -14.52
N THR A 202 -12.33 -3.98 -15.24
CA THR A 202 -13.67 -4.24 -14.70
C THR A 202 -13.91 -5.74 -14.70
N ILE A 203 -14.25 -6.31 -13.54
CA ILE A 203 -14.62 -7.73 -13.40
C ILE A 203 -15.97 -7.83 -12.71
N ASP A 204 -16.93 -8.47 -13.36
CA ASP A 204 -18.25 -8.78 -12.81
C ASP A 204 -18.98 -9.85 -13.64
N GLU A 205 -20.05 -10.41 -13.14
CA GLU A 205 -20.95 -11.31 -13.88
C GLU A 205 -22.41 -10.90 -13.61
N ILE A 206 -22.64 -9.59 -13.48
CA ILE A 206 -23.94 -9.06 -13.09
C ILE A 206 -24.92 -9.16 -14.27
N SER A 207 -25.83 -10.12 -14.21
CA SER A 207 -26.86 -10.32 -15.24
C SER A 207 -27.85 -9.15 -15.29
N CYS A 208 -28.32 -8.79 -16.49
CA CYS A 208 -29.47 -7.90 -16.68
C CYS A 208 -30.75 -8.41 -15.97
N LYS A 209 -30.91 -9.73 -15.76
CA LYS A 209 -32.04 -10.28 -14.98
C LYS A 209 -31.95 -9.97 -13.49
N SER A 210 -30.74 -9.80 -12.96
CA SER A 210 -30.52 -9.29 -11.60
C SER A 210 -30.89 -7.81 -11.50
N LYS A 211 -30.93 -7.05 -12.60
CA LYS A 211 -31.41 -5.66 -12.59
C LYS A 211 -32.94 -5.56 -12.43
N SER A 212 -33.72 -6.54 -12.89
CA SER A 212 -35.19 -6.52 -12.77
C SER A 212 -35.72 -7.09 -11.45
N LEU A 213 -34.92 -7.89 -10.74
CA LEU A 213 -35.25 -8.46 -9.42
C LEU A 213 -34.78 -7.59 -8.25
N ARG A 214 -34.04 -6.52 -8.55
CA ARG A 214 -33.68 -5.51 -7.58
C ARG A 214 -34.90 -4.64 -7.34
N THR A 215 -35.46 -4.70 -6.12
CA THR A 215 -36.33 -3.63 -5.61
C THR A 215 -35.71 -2.29 -5.95
N GLU A 216 -36.51 -1.29 -6.31
CA GLU A 216 -36.14 0.03 -6.83
C GLU A 216 -35.06 0.80 -6.02
N ARG A 217 -34.66 0.31 -4.84
CA ARG A 217 -33.66 0.88 -3.92
C ARG A 217 -32.35 0.09 -3.77
N SER A 218 -32.09 -0.93 -4.59
CA SER A 218 -30.88 -1.78 -4.43
C SER A 218 -29.77 -1.45 -5.42
N PHE A 219 -28.79 -0.67 -4.95
CA PHE A 219 -27.59 -0.28 -5.69
C PHE A 219 -26.75 -1.49 -6.17
N ILE A 220 -26.06 -1.33 -7.29
CA ILE A 220 -24.93 -2.20 -7.67
C ILE A 220 -23.72 -1.80 -6.83
N ARG A 221 -23.25 -2.72 -6.00
CA ARG A 221 -22.10 -2.49 -5.11
C ARG A 221 -20.78 -2.63 -5.86
N VAL A 222 -19.92 -1.63 -5.69
CA VAL A 222 -18.62 -1.52 -6.36
C VAL A 222 -17.48 -1.60 -5.35
N ILE A 223 -16.48 -2.43 -5.66
CA ILE A 223 -15.22 -2.50 -4.93
C ILE A 223 -14.12 -1.95 -5.84
N VAL A 224 -13.44 -0.91 -5.38
CA VAL A 224 -12.32 -0.30 -6.10
C VAL A 224 -11.00 -0.73 -5.49
N ILE A 225 -10.09 -1.25 -6.32
CA ILE A 225 -8.71 -1.60 -5.93
C ILE A 225 -7.75 -0.69 -6.69
N LEU A 226 -6.92 0.05 -5.97
CA LEU A 226 -5.82 0.84 -6.53
C LEU A 226 -4.51 0.15 -6.18
N SER A 227 -3.53 0.18 -7.08
CA SER A 227 -2.26 -0.48 -6.85
C SER A 227 -1.10 0.30 -7.48
N ARG A 228 0.06 0.15 -6.84
CA ARG A 228 1.37 0.56 -7.37
C ARG A 228 1.48 2.05 -7.69
N SER A 229 1.14 2.90 -6.73
CA SER A 229 1.41 4.34 -6.79
C SER A 229 2.91 4.66 -6.58
N TYR A 230 3.64 3.83 -5.81
CA TYR A 230 5.09 3.96 -5.62
C TYR A 230 5.86 2.98 -6.51
N GLY A 231 6.94 3.45 -7.15
CA GLY A 231 7.76 2.63 -8.04
C GLY A 231 8.43 1.42 -7.35
N ASN A 232 8.86 1.55 -6.09
CA ASN A 232 9.49 0.46 -5.33
C ASN A 232 8.52 -0.60 -4.81
N ALA A 233 7.21 -0.35 -4.84
CA ALA A 233 6.20 -1.20 -4.22
C ALA A 233 5.87 -2.44 -5.07
N SER A 234 6.90 -3.11 -5.59
CA SER A 234 6.80 -4.32 -6.41
C SER A 234 5.84 -5.37 -5.88
N PRO A 235 5.83 -5.68 -4.57
CA PRO A 235 4.89 -6.62 -3.99
C PRO A 235 3.41 -6.28 -4.21
N ALA A 236 3.05 -5.00 -4.27
CA ALA A 236 1.65 -4.59 -4.46
C ALA A 236 1.09 -5.06 -5.81
N SER A 237 1.91 -5.04 -6.87
CA SER A 237 1.51 -5.54 -8.18
C SER A 237 1.30 -7.06 -8.20
N TYR A 238 2.14 -7.83 -7.50
CA TYR A 238 1.92 -9.28 -7.31
C TYR A 238 0.64 -9.54 -6.52
N MET A 239 0.41 -8.79 -5.44
CA MET A 239 -0.83 -8.87 -4.66
C MET A 239 -2.07 -8.55 -5.52
N CYS A 240 -2.02 -7.48 -6.31
CA CYS A 240 -3.09 -7.10 -7.23
C CYS A 240 -3.37 -8.19 -8.28
N GLN A 241 -2.31 -8.75 -8.90
CA GLN A 241 -2.47 -9.84 -9.86
C GLN A 241 -3.08 -11.08 -9.20
N GLY A 242 -2.66 -11.44 -7.99
CA GLY A 242 -3.24 -12.58 -7.26
C GLY A 242 -4.72 -12.40 -6.92
N PHE A 243 -5.14 -11.16 -6.67
CA PHE A 243 -6.55 -10.79 -6.50
C PHE A 243 -7.33 -10.96 -7.82
N VAL A 244 -6.81 -10.43 -8.94
CA VAL A 244 -7.42 -10.56 -10.28
C VAL A 244 -7.54 -12.02 -10.70
N GLU A 245 -6.48 -12.81 -10.60
CA GLU A 245 -6.48 -14.24 -10.96
C GLU A 245 -7.50 -15.04 -10.14
N PHE A 246 -7.63 -14.73 -8.84
CA PHE A 246 -8.65 -15.37 -8.03
C PHE A 246 -10.05 -14.99 -8.47
N LEU A 247 -10.29 -13.70 -8.73
CA LEU A 247 -11.57 -13.22 -9.23
C LEU A 247 -11.91 -13.78 -10.61
N LEU A 248 -10.96 -14.14 -11.46
CA LEU A 248 -11.23 -14.78 -12.76
C LEU A 248 -11.32 -16.31 -12.69
N SER A 249 -10.97 -16.90 -11.56
CA SER A 249 -10.98 -18.35 -11.38
C SER A 249 -12.40 -18.94 -11.34
N THR A 250 -12.48 -20.26 -11.52
CA THR A 250 -13.72 -21.05 -11.36
C THR A 250 -14.09 -21.32 -9.89
N HIS A 251 -13.35 -20.75 -8.93
CA HIS A 251 -13.58 -20.96 -7.52
C HIS A 251 -14.98 -20.45 -7.11
N LYS A 252 -15.71 -21.23 -6.30
CA LYS A 252 -17.09 -20.91 -5.88
C LYS A 252 -17.21 -19.50 -5.25
N ILE A 253 -16.26 -19.15 -4.39
CA ILE A 253 -16.18 -17.80 -3.79
C ILE A 253 -16.05 -16.72 -4.87
N ALA A 254 -15.16 -16.91 -5.85
CA ALA A 254 -14.96 -15.93 -6.91
C ALA A 254 -16.22 -15.75 -7.76
N LYS A 255 -16.93 -16.85 -8.07
CA LYS A 255 -18.22 -16.80 -8.76
C LYS A 255 -19.27 -16.00 -7.98
N ILE A 256 -19.45 -16.29 -6.69
CA ILE A 256 -20.38 -15.54 -5.82
C ILE A 256 -20.02 -14.05 -5.82
N LEU A 257 -18.74 -13.71 -5.72
CA LEU A 257 -18.30 -12.31 -5.72
C LEU A 257 -18.63 -11.61 -7.03
N ARG A 258 -18.33 -12.23 -8.19
CA ARG A 258 -18.61 -11.64 -9.51
C ARG A 258 -20.11 -11.48 -9.79
N GLU A 259 -20.94 -12.42 -9.33
CA GLU A 259 -22.40 -12.37 -9.53
C GLU A 259 -23.07 -11.24 -8.73
N ASN A 260 -22.44 -10.75 -7.66
CA ASN A 260 -23.03 -9.79 -6.72
C ASN A 260 -22.36 -8.41 -6.73
N PHE A 261 -21.11 -8.29 -7.17
CA PHE A 261 -20.32 -7.07 -7.08
C PHE A 261 -19.61 -6.73 -8.39
N VAL A 262 -19.38 -5.44 -8.61
CA VAL A 262 -18.49 -4.94 -9.66
C VAL A 262 -17.14 -4.61 -9.07
N PHE A 263 -16.08 -5.18 -9.64
CA PHE A 263 -14.72 -4.85 -9.26
C PHE A 263 -14.12 -3.87 -10.27
N LYS A 264 -13.62 -2.73 -9.80
CA LYS A 264 -12.89 -1.73 -10.58
C LYS A 264 -11.45 -1.69 -10.09
N ILE A 265 -10.51 -2.12 -10.92
CA ILE A 265 -9.13 -2.37 -10.49
C ILE A 265 -8.18 -1.56 -11.37
N VAL A 266 -7.39 -0.70 -10.75
CA VAL A 266 -6.27 0.02 -11.38
C VAL A 266 -4.98 -0.67 -10.95
N PRO A 267 -4.42 -1.59 -11.77
CA PRO A 267 -3.29 -2.43 -11.36
C PRO A 267 -1.97 -1.65 -11.19
N MET A 268 -1.84 -0.51 -11.87
CA MET A 268 -0.66 0.35 -11.80
C MET A 268 -1.01 1.82 -11.99
N ALA A 269 -1.02 2.57 -10.88
CA ALA A 269 -1.30 3.99 -10.88
C ALA A 269 -0.11 4.85 -11.33
N ASN A 270 1.13 4.37 -11.21
CA ASN A 270 2.33 5.13 -11.57
C ASN A 270 3.25 4.34 -12.54
N PRO A 271 2.84 4.16 -13.81
CA PRO A 271 3.63 3.40 -14.78
C PRO A 271 4.95 4.08 -15.13
N ASP A 272 5.02 5.42 -15.12
CA ASP A 272 6.24 6.15 -15.46
C ASP A 272 7.33 5.98 -14.40
N GLY A 273 6.98 6.16 -13.13
CA GLY A 273 7.91 5.92 -12.02
C GLY A 273 8.38 4.46 -11.98
N VAL A 274 7.50 3.49 -12.28
CA VAL A 274 7.87 2.07 -12.37
C VAL A 274 8.86 1.84 -13.51
N PHE A 275 8.56 2.34 -14.72
CA PHE A 275 9.42 2.14 -15.90
C PHE A 275 10.83 2.69 -15.67
N LEU A 276 10.93 3.89 -15.10
CA LEU A 276 12.20 4.57 -14.80
C LEU A 276 12.99 3.92 -13.66
N GLY A 277 12.40 2.99 -12.89
CA GLY A 277 13.02 2.47 -11.68
C GLY A 277 13.10 3.50 -10.56
N ASN A 278 12.12 4.41 -10.48
CA ASN A 278 11.99 5.29 -9.32
C ASN A 278 11.55 4.49 -8.09
N ASN A 279 11.93 4.99 -6.93
CA ASN A 279 11.56 4.46 -5.64
C ASN A 279 10.13 4.85 -5.24
N ARG A 280 9.74 6.12 -5.36
CA ARG A 280 8.49 6.64 -4.80
C ARG A 280 7.72 7.53 -5.76
N CYS A 281 8.40 8.40 -6.49
CA CYS A 281 7.79 9.47 -7.26
C CYS A 281 7.35 9.05 -8.67
N ASN A 282 6.47 9.86 -9.26
CA ASN A 282 6.20 9.83 -10.71
C ASN A 282 7.33 10.53 -11.49
N LEU A 283 7.12 10.76 -12.79
CA LEU A 283 8.09 11.37 -13.70
C LEU A 283 8.62 12.73 -13.20
N ILE A 284 7.72 13.59 -12.70
CA ILE A 284 8.03 14.96 -12.28
C ILE A 284 8.45 15.05 -10.80
N GLY A 285 8.88 13.94 -10.21
CA GLY A 285 9.46 13.93 -8.86
C GLY A 285 8.44 14.07 -7.73
N GLN A 286 7.15 13.88 -7.99
CA GLN A 286 6.10 14.01 -6.98
C GLN A 286 5.61 12.67 -6.43
N ASP A 287 5.35 12.66 -5.13
CA ASP A 287 4.75 11.53 -4.43
C ASP A 287 3.25 11.45 -4.77
N THR A 288 2.89 10.50 -5.62
CA THR A 288 1.53 10.29 -6.13
C THR A 288 0.49 10.03 -5.04
N ASN A 289 0.91 9.60 -3.84
CA ASN A 289 0.04 9.38 -2.69
C ASN A 289 0.15 10.51 -1.65
N ARG A 290 0.59 11.70 -2.06
CA ARG A 290 0.54 12.97 -1.29
C ARG A 290 -0.10 14.12 -2.05
N ILE A 291 -0.56 13.89 -3.27
CA ILE A 291 -1.07 14.95 -4.16
C ILE A 291 -2.56 14.83 -4.48
N TRP A 292 -3.30 13.89 -3.89
CA TRP A 292 -4.70 13.64 -4.28
C TRP A 292 -5.60 14.89 -4.19
N HIS A 293 -5.36 15.76 -3.21
CA HIS A 293 -6.10 17.01 -3.02
C HIS A 293 -5.77 18.10 -4.06
N VAL A 294 -4.57 18.08 -4.68
CA VAL A 294 -4.09 19.08 -5.65
C VAL A 294 -3.94 18.54 -7.08
N ALA A 295 -4.10 17.23 -7.28
CA ALA A 295 -3.89 16.58 -8.58
C ALA A 295 -4.81 17.14 -9.66
N ASN A 296 -4.23 17.48 -10.82
CA ASN A 296 -4.89 18.03 -12.01
C ASN A 296 -4.55 17.22 -13.28
N GLU A 297 -5.31 17.45 -14.34
CA GLU A 297 -5.23 16.70 -15.60
C GLU A 297 -3.87 16.78 -16.30
N TYR A 298 -3.19 17.94 -16.21
CA TYR A 298 -1.98 18.19 -16.99
C TYR A 298 -0.72 17.64 -16.31
N LEU A 299 -0.60 17.80 -14.99
CA LEU A 299 0.58 17.36 -14.23
C LEU A 299 0.43 15.93 -13.69
N HIS A 300 -0.81 15.49 -13.46
CA HIS A 300 -1.14 14.21 -12.80
C HIS A 300 -2.30 13.51 -13.50
N PRO A 301 -2.23 13.30 -14.83
CA PRO A 301 -3.32 12.69 -15.58
C PRO A 301 -3.75 11.35 -14.97
N GLU A 302 -2.80 10.59 -14.41
CA GLU A 302 -3.04 9.33 -13.73
C GLU A 302 -3.96 9.45 -12.50
N ILE A 303 -3.66 10.37 -11.59
CA ILE A 303 -4.44 10.54 -10.36
C ILE A 303 -5.74 11.29 -10.65
N TYR A 304 -5.71 12.25 -11.57
CA TYR A 304 -6.89 13.01 -11.96
C TYR A 304 -7.98 12.11 -12.56
N ALA A 305 -7.62 11.22 -13.50
CA ALA A 305 -8.57 10.29 -14.10
C ALA A 305 -9.16 9.30 -13.09
N ILE A 306 -8.34 8.78 -12.16
CA ILE A 306 -8.83 7.90 -11.08
C ILE A 306 -9.79 8.65 -10.16
N LYS A 307 -9.49 9.90 -9.80
CA LYS A 307 -10.37 10.74 -8.98
C LYS A 307 -11.72 10.97 -9.66
N ASN A 308 -11.73 11.26 -10.96
CA ASN A 308 -12.97 11.49 -11.70
C ASN A 308 -13.79 10.20 -11.81
N MET A 309 -13.17 9.07 -12.11
CA MET A 309 -13.83 7.77 -12.11
C MET A 309 -14.48 7.44 -10.76
N LEU A 310 -13.78 7.70 -9.64
CA LEU A 310 -14.36 7.50 -8.31
C LEU A 310 -15.59 8.38 -8.06
N LYS A 311 -15.50 9.68 -8.41
CA LYS A 311 -16.63 10.62 -8.25
C LYS A 311 -17.82 10.26 -9.13
N GLU A 312 -17.57 9.86 -10.38
CA GLU A 312 -18.62 9.47 -11.32
C GLU A 312 -19.39 8.24 -10.83
N ILE A 313 -18.69 7.25 -10.27
CA ILE A 313 -19.33 6.06 -9.71
C ILE A 313 -20.09 6.41 -8.43
N ASP A 314 -19.51 7.25 -7.55
CA ASP A 314 -20.13 7.62 -6.28
C ASP A 314 -21.38 8.50 -6.45
N ASN A 315 -21.40 9.36 -7.48
CA ASN A 315 -22.55 10.20 -7.83
C ASN A 315 -23.63 9.47 -8.63
N SER A 316 -23.45 8.18 -8.92
CA SER A 316 -24.41 7.43 -9.73
C SER A 316 -25.60 6.96 -8.90
N ASP A 317 -26.82 7.13 -9.40
CA ASP A 317 -28.03 6.57 -8.77
C ASP A 317 -28.10 5.04 -8.83
N ILE A 318 -27.22 4.41 -9.63
CA ILE A 318 -27.22 2.96 -9.87
C ILE A 318 -26.14 2.27 -9.06
N PHE A 319 -24.99 2.92 -8.85
CA PHE A 319 -23.81 2.32 -8.23
C PHE A 319 -23.59 2.86 -6.83
N GLN A 320 -23.10 2.00 -5.94
CA GLN A 320 -22.63 2.39 -4.62
C GLN A 320 -21.21 1.86 -4.43
N ILE A 321 -20.25 2.73 -4.13
CA ILE A 321 -18.92 2.30 -3.74
C ILE A 321 -18.96 1.82 -2.28
N ASP A 322 -18.57 0.58 -2.04
CA ASP A 322 -18.43 0.06 -0.67
C ASP A 322 -16.99 0.16 -0.18
N PHE A 323 -16.02 -0.03 -1.08
CA PHE A 323 -14.61 -0.08 -0.75
C PHE A 323 -13.75 0.66 -1.76
N VAL A 324 -12.76 1.40 -1.25
CA VAL A 324 -11.57 1.81 -2.00
C VAL A 324 -10.34 1.31 -1.25
N ILE A 325 -9.62 0.34 -1.82
CA ILE A 325 -8.45 -0.28 -1.19
C ILE A 325 -7.21 0.02 -2.02
N ASP A 326 -6.29 0.79 -1.43
CA ASP A 326 -5.02 1.19 -2.03
C ASP A 326 -3.89 0.22 -1.58
N LEU A 327 -3.34 -0.54 -2.53
CA LEU A 327 -2.36 -1.60 -2.32
C LEU A 327 -0.93 -1.04 -2.35
N HIS A 328 -0.20 -1.19 -1.23
CA HIS A 328 1.16 -0.69 -1.04
C HIS A 328 2.11 -1.77 -0.51
N ALA A 329 3.41 -1.44 -0.51
CA ALA A 329 4.42 -2.27 0.12
C ALA A 329 5.20 -1.48 1.17
N HIS A 330 5.44 -2.12 2.32
CA HIS A 330 6.09 -1.50 3.45
C HIS A 330 7.53 -1.99 3.62
N ASN A 331 8.45 -1.07 3.89
CA ASN A 331 9.88 -1.37 3.95
C ASN A 331 10.50 -1.41 5.35
N SER A 332 9.71 -1.14 6.38
CA SER A 332 10.17 -1.13 7.79
C SER A 332 9.38 -2.07 8.72
N LEU A 333 8.29 -2.67 8.24
CA LEU A 333 7.39 -3.49 9.08
C LEU A 333 7.12 -4.84 8.40
N HIS A 334 6.95 -5.86 9.22
CA HIS A 334 6.65 -7.23 8.80
C HIS A 334 5.14 -7.49 8.70
N GLY A 335 4.78 -8.51 7.93
CA GLY A 335 3.40 -8.94 7.72
C GLY A 335 2.62 -8.08 6.74
N CYS A 336 1.33 -8.39 6.65
CA CYS A 336 0.34 -7.59 5.96
C CYS A 336 -0.54 -6.87 7.00
N PHE A 337 -0.87 -5.60 6.78
CA PHE A 337 -1.66 -4.81 7.72
C PHE A 337 -2.40 -3.69 7.00
N ILE A 338 -3.41 -3.14 7.67
CA ILE A 338 -4.29 -2.12 7.11
C ILE A 338 -4.12 -0.81 7.86
N TYR A 339 -4.03 0.28 7.10
CA TYR A 339 -4.23 1.62 7.60
C TYR A 339 -5.62 2.13 7.23
N GLY A 340 -6.42 2.53 8.21
CA GLY A 340 -7.76 3.11 8.04
C GLY A 340 -7.86 4.55 8.57
N ASN A 341 -9.02 5.18 8.39
CA ASN A 341 -9.27 6.53 8.91
C ASN A 341 -9.92 6.49 10.29
N THR A 342 -9.77 7.57 11.05
CA THR A 342 -10.65 7.91 12.16
C THR A 342 -11.83 8.74 11.64
N TYR A 343 -13.01 8.52 12.20
CA TYR A 343 -14.23 9.24 11.86
C TYR A 343 -14.85 9.81 13.13
N GLU A 344 -15.48 10.98 13.04
CA GLU A 344 -16.24 11.56 14.15
C GLU A 344 -17.54 10.78 14.40
N ASP A 345 -18.21 10.36 13.32
CA ASP A 345 -19.39 9.50 13.42
C ASP A 345 -19.01 8.10 13.90
N VAL A 346 -19.54 7.73 15.07
CA VAL A 346 -19.25 6.47 15.75
C VAL A 346 -19.68 5.27 14.90
N TYR A 347 -20.84 5.34 14.26
CA TYR A 347 -21.37 4.23 13.46
C TYR A 347 -20.53 3.97 12.21
N ARG A 348 -20.08 5.03 11.53
CA ARG A 348 -19.14 4.96 10.41
C ARG A 348 -17.81 4.39 10.86
N TYR A 349 -17.28 4.84 12.01
CA TYR A 349 -16.04 4.30 12.57
C TYR A 349 -16.16 2.81 12.91
N GLU A 350 -17.21 2.38 13.59
CA GLU A 350 -17.44 0.98 13.93
C GLU A 350 -17.55 0.09 12.69
N ARG A 351 -18.31 0.53 11.67
CA ARG A 351 -18.39 -0.15 10.37
C ARG A 351 -17.02 -0.27 9.69
N HIS A 352 -16.21 0.79 9.79
CA HIS A 352 -14.85 0.83 9.23
C HIS A 352 -13.88 -0.15 9.93
N LEU A 353 -14.14 -0.54 11.18
CA LEU A 353 -13.30 -1.51 11.88
C LEU A 353 -13.61 -2.97 11.53
N VAL A 354 -14.78 -3.25 10.94
CA VAL A 354 -15.24 -4.62 10.68
C VAL A 354 -14.32 -5.34 9.70
N PHE A 355 -14.03 -4.72 8.54
CA PHE A 355 -13.25 -5.37 7.49
C PHE A 355 -11.82 -5.70 7.94
N PRO A 356 -11.05 -4.77 8.54
CA PRO A 356 -9.70 -5.08 9.03
C PRO A 356 -9.68 -6.17 10.10
N ARG A 357 -10.68 -6.23 10.99
CA ARG A 357 -10.81 -7.30 11.99
C ARG A 357 -11.08 -8.66 11.37
N LEU A 358 -11.96 -8.74 10.38
CA LEU A 358 -12.22 -9.97 9.63
C LEU A 358 -10.97 -10.41 8.85
N PHE A 359 -10.26 -9.47 8.23
CA PHE A 359 -9.01 -9.76 7.53
C PHE A 359 -7.96 -10.33 8.51
N ALA A 360 -7.82 -9.74 9.70
CA ALA A 360 -6.95 -10.24 10.76
C ALA A 360 -7.28 -11.68 11.21
N ALA A 361 -8.57 -12.02 11.30
CA ALA A 361 -9.02 -13.33 11.76
C ALA A 361 -8.75 -14.44 10.73
N HIS A 362 -8.74 -14.11 9.42
CA HIS A 362 -8.65 -15.09 8.34
C HIS A 362 -7.27 -15.18 7.67
N VAL A 363 -6.41 -14.18 7.87
CA VAL A 363 -5.11 -14.07 7.19
C VAL A 363 -3.97 -14.31 8.17
N LYS A 364 -3.26 -15.43 7.99
CA LYS A 364 -2.20 -15.89 8.93
C LYS A 364 -1.02 -14.92 9.05
N ASP A 365 -0.68 -14.25 7.96
CA ASP A 365 0.42 -13.29 7.87
C ASP A 365 -0.01 -11.85 8.22
N PHE A 366 -1.23 -11.68 8.74
CA PHE A 366 -1.72 -10.39 9.17
C PHE A 366 -1.07 -9.95 10.49
N ALA A 367 -0.51 -8.74 10.51
CA ALA A 367 0.14 -8.16 11.66
C ALA A 367 -0.78 -7.12 12.33
N ALA A 368 -1.63 -7.58 13.24
CA ALA A 368 -2.61 -6.71 13.92
C ALA A 368 -1.97 -5.52 14.66
N ASN A 369 -0.78 -5.72 15.23
CA ASN A 369 -0.03 -4.70 15.96
C ASN A 369 0.46 -3.55 15.06
N ASN A 370 0.49 -3.76 13.74
CA ASN A 370 0.89 -2.74 12.77
C ASN A 370 -0.32 -2.02 12.16
N MET A 371 -1.56 -2.40 12.51
CA MET A 371 -2.74 -1.67 12.06
C MET A 371 -2.78 -0.28 12.70
N MET A 372 -3.28 0.69 11.94
CA MET A 372 -3.40 2.07 12.41
C MET A 372 -4.64 2.73 11.83
N PHE A 373 -5.37 3.46 12.67
CA PHE A 373 -6.49 4.30 12.25
C PHE A 373 -6.18 5.72 12.69
N ASN A 374 -6.11 6.66 11.74
CA ASN A 374 -5.71 8.03 12.06
C ASN A 374 -6.26 9.08 11.08
N ALA A 375 -6.05 10.34 11.46
CA ALA A 375 -6.36 11.52 10.66
C ALA A 375 -5.19 12.49 10.50
N ASP A 376 -3.95 11.97 10.48
CA ASP A 376 -2.75 12.80 10.42
C ASP A 376 -2.74 13.80 9.25
N ASP A 377 -2.40 15.06 9.53
CA ASP A 377 -2.30 16.14 8.53
C ASP A 377 -1.31 15.81 7.42
N LYS A 378 -0.19 15.15 7.75
CA LYS A 378 0.84 14.71 6.79
C LYS A 378 0.33 13.67 5.78
N LYS A 379 -0.90 13.16 5.96
CA LYS A 379 -1.53 12.15 5.10
C LYS A 379 -2.73 12.69 4.33
N VAL A 380 -3.14 13.94 4.51
CA VAL A 380 -4.30 14.57 3.84
C VAL A 380 -4.28 14.34 2.33
N GLY A 381 -3.11 14.40 1.70
CA GLY A 381 -2.97 14.15 0.27
C GLY A 381 -2.94 12.70 -0.20
N SER A 382 -3.22 11.72 0.66
CA SER A 382 -3.29 10.30 0.28
C SER A 382 -4.65 9.90 -0.30
N ALA A 383 -4.67 8.82 -1.08
CA ALA A 383 -5.88 8.23 -1.66
C ALA A 383 -6.95 7.97 -0.59
N ARG A 384 -6.52 7.36 0.52
CA ARG A 384 -7.39 6.98 1.64
C ARG A 384 -8.05 8.20 2.31
N ARG A 385 -7.32 9.30 2.45
CA ARG A 385 -7.82 10.56 3.03
C ARG A 385 -8.71 11.31 2.06
N PHE A 386 -8.33 11.38 0.79
CA PHE A 386 -9.19 11.93 -0.25
C PHE A 386 -10.54 11.22 -0.33
N CYS A 387 -10.54 9.88 -0.35
CA CYS A 387 -11.78 9.09 -0.43
C CYS A 387 -12.65 9.27 0.82
N CYS A 388 -12.02 9.44 1.99
CA CYS A 388 -12.72 9.72 3.25
C CYS A 388 -13.52 11.02 3.20
N GLU A 389 -12.94 12.06 2.61
CA GLU A 389 -13.45 13.43 2.65
C GLU A 389 -14.34 13.77 1.45
N ARG A 390 -14.18 13.09 0.30
CA ARG A 390 -14.81 13.47 -0.97
C ARG A 390 -15.81 12.48 -1.53
N LEU A 391 -15.87 11.26 -0.97
CA LEU A 391 -16.86 10.26 -1.37
C LEU A 391 -17.90 10.09 -0.26
N SER A 392 -19.00 9.43 -0.61
CA SER A 392 -20.12 9.15 0.27
C SER A 392 -19.69 8.45 1.56
N ASP A 393 -20.41 8.72 2.65
CA ASP A 393 -20.07 8.19 3.97
C ASP A 393 -20.08 6.66 4.03
N THR A 394 -20.80 6.00 3.13
CA THR A 394 -20.84 4.54 2.97
C THR A 394 -19.51 3.93 2.54
N VAL A 395 -18.61 4.71 1.94
CA VAL A 395 -17.34 4.24 1.39
C VAL A 395 -16.33 3.97 2.51
N ASN A 396 -15.83 2.74 2.55
CA ASN A 396 -14.69 2.36 3.38
C ASN A 396 -13.38 2.47 2.58
N ALA A 397 -12.53 3.44 2.93
CA ALA A 397 -11.25 3.65 2.28
C ALA A 397 -10.07 3.13 3.13
N TYR A 398 -9.24 2.26 2.57
CA TYR A 398 -8.08 1.69 3.27
C TYR A 398 -6.80 1.78 2.44
N THR A 399 -5.66 1.80 3.12
CA THR A 399 -4.38 1.40 2.55
C THR A 399 -4.03 0.02 3.07
N LEU A 400 -3.85 -0.96 2.18
CA LEU A 400 -3.39 -2.31 2.51
C LEU A 400 -1.90 -2.41 2.22
N GLU A 401 -1.11 -2.60 3.27
CA GLU A 401 0.34 -2.69 3.20
C GLU A 401 0.80 -4.15 3.27
N ILE A 402 1.78 -4.51 2.45
CA ILE A 402 2.49 -5.80 2.55
C ILE A 402 4.00 -5.59 2.71
N SER A 403 4.62 -6.31 3.64
CA SER A 403 6.06 -6.21 3.88
C SER A 403 6.89 -6.57 2.64
N LEU A 404 7.94 -5.79 2.34
CA LEU A 404 8.99 -6.19 1.38
C LEU A 404 9.80 -7.40 1.84
N GLY A 405 9.81 -7.66 3.15
CA GLY A 405 10.55 -8.76 3.76
C GLY A 405 9.69 -10.01 3.85
N GLY A 406 8.83 -10.06 4.87
CA GLY A 406 8.17 -11.28 5.32
C GLY A 406 7.24 -11.03 6.50
N HIS A 407 6.74 -12.10 7.10
CA HIS A 407 5.91 -12.08 8.31
C HIS A 407 6.50 -12.99 9.38
N TYR A 408 6.17 -12.72 10.64
CA TYR A 408 6.53 -13.61 11.73
C TYR A 408 5.65 -14.86 11.71
N LEU A 409 6.27 -16.02 11.96
CA LEU A 409 5.55 -17.25 12.23
C LEU A 409 4.90 -17.19 13.62
N LYS A 410 4.10 -18.21 13.94
CA LYS A 410 3.35 -18.31 15.22
C LYS A 410 4.26 -18.29 16.46
N ASP A 411 5.54 -18.60 16.31
CA ASP A 411 6.53 -18.54 17.38
C ASP A 411 6.93 -17.09 17.75
N GLY A 412 6.54 -16.10 16.94
CA GLY A 412 6.86 -14.68 17.13
C GLY A 412 8.33 -14.33 16.93
N LYS A 413 9.17 -15.29 16.52
CA LYS A 413 10.62 -15.13 16.44
C LYS A 413 11.14 -15.38 15.03
N THR A 414 10.59 -16.37 14.35
CA THR A 414 11.06 -16.76 13.02
C THR A 414 10.33 -15.92 11.96
N VAL A 415 11.10 -15.26 11.09
CA VAL A 415 10.55 -14.51 9.96
C VAL A 415 10.50 -15.40 8.73
N ALA A 416 9.29 -15.65 8.22
CA ALA A 416 9.09 -16.24 6.90
C ALA A 416 9.09 -15.14 5.85
N LEU A 417 10.17 -15.07 5.06
CA LEU A 417 10.31 -14.13 3.95
C LEU A 417 9.28 -14.41 2.86
N TYR A 418 8.72 -13.34 2.30
CA TYR A 418 7.78 -13.42 1.20
C TYR A 418 8.49 -13.83 -0.10
N THR A 419 7.85 -14.75 -0.80
CA THR A 419 8.09 -15.09 -2.20
C THR A 419 7.02 -14.41 -3.06
N GLU A 420 7.17 -14.48 -4.39
CA GLU A 420 6.13 -14.05 -5.33
C GLU A 420 4.77 -14.70 -5.02
N ASP A 421 4.74 -16.02 -4.76
CA ASP A 421 3.50 -16.71 -4.34
C ASP A 421 2.95 -16.19 -3.00
N GLY A 422 3.83 -15.78 -2.09
CA GLY A 422 3.42 -15.13 -0.85
C GLY A 422 2.60 -13.86 -1.11
N TYR A 423 3.05 -13.02 -2.02
CA TYR A 423 2.32 -11.80 -2.41
C TYR A 423 1.02 -12.13 -3.15
N TYR A 424 1.03 -13.07 -4.10
CA TYR A 424 -0.18 -13.54 -4.78
C TYR A 424 -1.22 -14.04 -3.77
N ARG A 425 -0.80 -14.83 -2.79
CA ARG A 425 -1.67 -15.38 -1.73
C ARG A 425 -2.35 -14.29 -0.92
N CYS A 426 -1.67 -13.18 -0.62
CA CYS A 426 -2.28 -12.04 0.06
C CYS A 426 -3.45 -11.46 -0.75
N GLY A 427 -3.28 -11.31 -2.08
CA GLY A 427 -4.35 -10.89 -2.98
C GLY A 427 -5.55 -11.85 -2.99
N ARG A 428 -5.29 -13.16 -3.04
CA ARG A 428 -6.35 -14.18 -2.95
C ARG A 428 -7.11 -14.11 -1.62
N ASN A 429 -6.40 -13.84 -0.52
CA ASN A 429 -6.99 -13.72 0.80
C ASN A 429 -7.82 -12.44 0.96
N LEU A 430 -7.42 -11.35 0.29
CA LEU A 430 -8.22 -10.12 0.19
C LEU A 430 -9.61 -10.41 -0.39
N ALA A 431 -9.66 -11.09 -1.54
CA ALA A 431 -10.92 -11.49 -2.17
C ALA A 431 -11.77 -12.41 -1.27
N ARG A 432 -11.15 -13.41 -0.62
CA ARG A 432 -11.87 -14.30 0.31
C ARG A 432 -12.46 -13.53 1.50
N THR A 433 -11.76 -12.53 2.00
CA THR A 433 -12.24 -11.73 3.14
C THR A 433 -13.41 -10.85 2.75
N LEU A 434 -13.49 -10.35 1.51
CA LEU A 434 -14.69 -9.65 1.02
C LEU A 434 -15.94 -10.53 1.15
N LEU A 435 -15.86 -11.82 0.82
CA LEU A 435 -16.99 -12.74 1.03
C LEU A 435 -17.39 -12.81 2.51
N HIS A 436 -16.41 -12.92 3.41
CA HIS A 436 -16.68 -12.95 4.86
C HIS A 436 -17.32 -11.65 5.35
N TYR A 437 -16.83 -10.50 4.89
CA TYR A 437 -17.39 -9.18 5.20
C TYR A 437 -18.84 -9.07 4.74
N TYR A 438 -19.14 -9.41 3.49
CA TYR A 438 -20.49 -9.28 2.95
C TYR A 438 -21.49 -10.28 3.53
N ARG A 439 -21.04 -11.42 4.04
CA ARG A 439 -21.87 -12.30 4.87
C ARG A 439 -22.11 -11.72 6.25
N PHE A 440 -21.06 -11.20 6.88
CA PHE A 440 -21.16 -10.60 8.21
C PHE A 440 -22.16 -9.43 8.27
N ILE A 441 -22.21 -8.60 7.23
CA ILE A 441 -23.19 -7.51 7.13
C ILE A 441 -24.51 -7.91 6.45
N ASN A 442 -24.79 -9.21 6.30
CA ASN A 442 -26.03 -9.78 5.78
C ASN A 442 -26.41 -9.35 4.35
N ILE A 443 -25.44 -8.97 3.52
CA ILE A 443 -25.67 -8.69 2.08
C ILE A 443 -25.68 -10.00 1.29
N LEU A 444 -24.76 -10.91 1.62
CA LEU A 444 -24.73 -12.26 1.06
C LEU A 444 -25.31 -13.25 2.06
N ALA A 445 -26.17 -14.14 1.58
CA ALA A 445 -26.68 -15.22 2.40
C ALA A 445 -25.54 -16.11 2.91
N GLU A 446 -25.60 -16.48 4.19
CA GLU A 446 -24.82 -17.60 4.68
C GLU A 446 -25.38 -18.89 4.07
N PRO A 447 -24.53 -19.80 3.58
CA PRO A 447 -25.01 -21.12 3.19
C PRO A 447 -25.61 -21.76 4.44
N LEU A 448 -26.90 -22.11 4.38
CA LEU A 448 -27.54 -22.94 5.39
C LEU A 448 -26.61 -24.15 5.66
N PRO A 449 -26.32 -24.51 6.92
CA PRO A 449 -25.49 -25.66 7.23
C PRO A 449 -26.17 -26.93 6.72
N ALA A 450 -25.91 -27.27 5.45
CA ALA A 450 -26.32 -28.53 4.86
C ALA A 450 -25.48 -29.64 5.48
N ASP A 451 -26.13 -30.50 6.27
CA ASP A 451 -25.74 -31.86 6.59
C ASP A 451 -24.38 -32.11 7.27
N VAL A 452 -24.15 -31.47 8.43
CA VAL A 452 -23.21 -32.02 9.43
C VAL A 452 -23.81 -33.21 10.20
N ARG A 453 -25.06 -33.63 9.90
CA ARG A 453 -25.53 -34.97 10.27
C ARG A 453 -25.08 -36.00 9.23
N SER A 454 -23.85 -36.45 9.42
CA SER A 454 -23.39 -37.73 8.89
C SER A 454 -24.43 -38.84 9.14
N LYS A 455 -25.03 -39.39 8.08
CA LYS A 455 -25.45 -40.80 8.10
C LYS A 455 -24.26 -41.65 7.68
N LYS A 456 -23.22 -41.70 8.54
CA LYS A 456 -22.41 -42.91 8.60
C LYS A 456 -23.36 -44.01 9.08
N ARG A 457 -23.84 -44.85 8.15
CA ARG A 457 -24.54 -46.09 8.49
C ARG A 457 -23.60 -46.89 9.39
N ARG A 458 -23.87 -46.87 10.70
CA ARG A 458 -23.29 -47.86 11.61
C ARG A 458 -23.79 -49.24 11.15
N PRO A 459 -22.94 -50.28 11.08
CA PRO A 459 -23.42 -51.63 10.89
C PRO A 459 -24.39 -51.97 12.03
N ARG A 460 -25.56 -52.50 11.70
CA ARG A 460 -26.50 -53.03 12.68
C ARG A 460 -25.88 -54.25 13.33
N THR A 461 -25.36 -54.11 14.54
CA THR A 461 -25.19 -55.24 15.46
C THR A 461 -26.38 -55.24 16.42
N HIS A 462 -27.29 -56.19 16.19
CA HIS A 462 -28.32 -56.56 17.14
C HIS A 462 -27.65 -57.19 18.36
N GLN A 463 -27.68 -56.52 19.52
CA GLN A 463 -27.69 -57.21 20.80
C GLN A 463 -28.58 -56.42 21.77
N ALA A 464 -29.65 -57.08 22.20
CA ALA A 464 -30.57 -56.58 23.21
C ALA A 464 -29.88 -56.61 24.58
N ARG A 465 -29.75 -55.44 25.23
CA ARG A 465 -29.50 -55.38 26.67
C ARG A 465 -30.67 -54.68 27.34
N SER A 466 -31.46 -55.47 28.04
CA SER A 466 -32.43 -55.05 29.06
C SER A 466 -31.71 -54.14 30.07
N ARG A 467 -32.22 -52.93 30.27
CA ARG A 467 -31.88 -52.08 31.42
C ARG A 467 -33.16 -51.64 32.10
N SER A 468 -33.26 -51.99 33.36
CA SER A 468 -34.33 -51.68 34.29
C SER A 468 -34.52 -50.17 34.44
N ARG A 469 -35.80 -49.75 34.48
CA ARG A 469 -36.20 -48.39 34.82
C ARG A 469 -36.08 -48.21 36.34
N GLN A 470 -35.08 -47.45 36.79
CA GLN A 470 -35.15 -46.76 38.08
C GLN A 470 -35.45 -45.28 37.83
N ARG A 471 -36.62 -44.83 38.31
CA ARG A 471 -37.00 -43.41 38.39
C ARG A 471 -36.20 -42.80 39.55
N TYR A 472 -35.34 -41.83 39.25
CA TYR A 472 -34.80 -40.93 40.27
C TYR A 472 -35.71 -39.71 40.37
N GLU A 473 -36.13 -39.40 41.59
CA GLU A 473 -36.92 -38.24 41.93
C GLU A 473 -36.02 -36.98 41.95
N VAL A 474 -36.39 -35.97 41.15
CA VAL A 474 -35.61 -34.72 41.02
C VAL A 474 -36.01 -33.77 42.15
N LYS A 475 -35.13 -33.56 43.13
CA LYS A 475 -35.32 -32.51 44.14
C LYS A 475 -35.13 -31.12 43.51
N PRO A 476 -36.02 -30.15 43.77
CA PRO A 476 -35.89 -28.79 43.24
C PRO A 476 -34.71 -28.05 43.89
N ARG A 477 -33.91 -27.35 43.07
CA ARG A 477 -32.79 -26.51 43.55
C ARG A 477 -33.33 -25.24 44.24
N PRO A 478 -32.69 -24.77 45.32
CA PRO A 478 -33.06 -23.52 45.98
C PRO A 478 -32.75 -22.31 45.09
N LYS A 479 -33.62 -21.30 45.14
CA LYS A 479 -33.50 -20.04 44.40
C LYS A 479 -32.39 -19.18 45.00
N THR A 480 -31.31 -18.93 44.26
CA THR A 480 -30.25 -17.99 44.66
C THR A 480 -30.67 -16.55 44.35
N THR A 481 -30.41 -15.64 45.29
CA THR A 481 -30.64 -14.19 45.20
C THR A 481 -29.73 -13.54 44.15
N ARG A 482 -30.24 -12.47 43.50
CA ARG A 482 -29.52 -11.70 42.48
C ARG A 482 -28.33 -10.95 43.11
N CYS A 483 -27.11 -11.22 42.64
CA CYS A 483 -25.96 -10.34 42.87
C CYS A 483 -25.78 -9.41 41.66
N SER A 484 -25.68 -8.11 41.92
CA SER A 484 -25.28 -7.10 40.94
C SER A 484 -23.78 -7.20 40.66
N ALA A 485 -23.39 -7.20 39.37
CA ALA A 485 -22.00 -7.14 38.96
C ALA A 485 -21.44 -5.72 39.20
N PRO A 486 -20.27 -5.55 39.85
CA PRO A 486 -19.64 -4.25 39.95
C PRO A 486 -18.97 -3.90 38.61
N ILE A 487 -19.39 -2.78 38.02
CA ILE A 487 -18.71 -2.15 36.89
C ILE A 487 -17.61 -1.26 37.48
N SER A 488 -16.35 -1.66 37.31
CA SER A 488 -15.20 -0.80 37.66
C SER A 488 -14.69 -0.10 36.40
N TYR A 489 -15.16 1.13 36.16
CA TYR A 489 -14.50 2.07 35.26
C TYR A 489 -13.46 2.86 36.06
N THR A 490 -12.19 2.47 35.99
CA THR A 490 -11.09 3.30 36.48
C THR A 490 -9.84 3.09 35.62
N ASN A 491 -9.30 4.22 35.14
CA ASN A 491 -8.04 4.45 34.40
C ASN A 491 -8.13 4.58 32.86
N LEU A 492 -8.88 5.60 32.43
CA LEU A 492 -8.54 6.42 31.27
C LEU A 492 -7.40 7.37 31.65
N SER A 493 -6.16 6.91 31.51
CA SER A 493 -4.98 7.78 31.47
C SER A 493 -3.78 6.98 30.99
N ILE A 494 -3.63 6.87 29.66
CA ILE A 494 -2.33 6.57 29.07
C ILE A 494 -2.16 7.49 27.86
N CYS A 495 -1.52 8.63 28.12
CA CYS A 495 -0.81 9.38 27.10
C CYS A 495 0.28 8.45 26.53
N TYR A 496 0.23 8.19 25.23
CA TYR A 496 1.37 7.65 24.50
C TYR A 496 1.86 8.72 23.53
N ASP A 497 3.06 9.21 23.84
CA ASP A 497 3.92 9.94 22.92
C ASP A 497 4.00 9.21 21.58
N SER A 498 3.55 9.89 20.54
CA SER A 498 3.69 9.47 19.16
C SER A 498 5.08 9.87 18.68
N GLY A 499 6.05 8.99 18.90
CA GLY A 499 7.34 9.02 18.22
C GLY A 499 7.15 8.77 16.72
N GLY A 500 6.82 9.82 15.98
CA GLY A 500 6.83 9.83 14.53
C GLY A 500 8.24 9.53 14.04
N SER A 501 8.40 8.47 13.24
CA SER A 501 9.65 8.15 12.57
C SER A 501 9.91 9.14 11.42
N SER A 502 10.28 10.36 11.77
CA SER A 502 11.19 11.21 11.02
C SER A 502 12.33 11.47 11.97
N ASP A 503 13.58 11.21 11.59
CA ASP A 503 14.66 11.97 12.21
C ASP A 503 15.80 12.18 11.23
N GLU A 504 16.05 13.47 11.07
CA GLU A 504 17.28 14.06 10.61
C GLU A 504 18.41 13.78 11.60
N ALA A 505 19.63 13.93 11.10
CA ALA A 505 20.86 13.65 11.80
C ALA A 505 21.13 14.69 12.91
N PHE A 506 21.45 14.22 14.12
CA PHE A 506 22.44 14.84 15.00
C PHE A 506 23.07 13.77 15.90
N SER A 507 24.40 13.74 15.96
CA SER A 507 25.19 12.80 16.78
C SER A 507 25.28 13.28 18.23
N PRO A 508 25.45 12.37 19.23
CA PRO A 508 25.30 12.70 20.64
C PRO A 508 26.65 12.93 21.35
N GLU A 509 26.70 13.92 22.24
CA GLU A 509 27.63 13.89 23.38
C GLU A 509 26.97 13.20 24.58
N ARG A 510 27.79 12.37 25.23
CA ARG A 510 27.49 11.52 26.37
C ARG A 510 27.24 12.36 27.62
N HIS A 511 26.38 11.89 28.53
CA HIS A 511 26.85 11.38 29.82
C HIS A 511 25.73 10.72 30.66
N TYR A 512 26.03 9.50 31.09
CA TYR A 512 25.44 8.84 32.25
C TYR A 512 25.57 9.73 33.51
N ARG A 513 24.58 9.70 34.41
CA ARG A 513 24.75 9.17 35.78
C ARG A 513 23.50 9.29 36.67
N TYR A 514 23.35 8.22 37.45
CA TYR A 514 22.78 8.11 38.80
C TYR A 514 22.69 9.43 39.62
N ALA A 515 21.55 9.61 40.29
CA ALA A 515 21.44 10.36 41.55
C ALA A 515 21.92 9.48 42.74
N PRO A 516 22.08 9.98 44.00
CA PRO A 516 21.71 11.29 44.53
C PRO A 516 22.76 11.95 45.45
N ARG A 517 22.62 13.26 45.73
CA ARG A 517 22.64 13.83 47.11
C ARG A 517 22.45 15.35 47.13
N SER A 518 21.96 15.75 48.30
CA SER A 518 21.55 17.06 48.80
C SER A 518 22.51 18.24 48.55
N SER A 519 21.90 19.42 48.41
CA SER A 519 21.91 20.51 49.42
C SER A 519 22.20 21.91 48.86
N HIS A 520 21.36 22.83 49.34
CA HIS A 520 21.59 24.24 49.61
C HIS A 520 21.82 25.28 48.49
N LEU A 521 20.88 26.23 48.54
CA LEU A 521 21.04 27.68 48.62
C LEU A 521 20.94 28.53 47.33
N SER A 522 19.93 29.40 47.40
CA SER A 522 19.86 30.82 46.96
C SER A 522 20.22 31.16 45.52
N GLY A 523 19.45 31.96 44.80
CA GLY A 523 18.43 32.91 45.19
C GLY A 523 18.37 34.01 44.14
N TYR A 524 17.33 34.85 44.25
CA TYR A 524 17.11 36.11 43.53
C TYR A 524 16.65 35.98 42.06
N ARG A 525 15.35 36.20 41.80
CA ARG A 525 14.69 37.50 41.49
C ARG A 525 15.13 38.05 40.12
N SER A 526 14.31 38.67 39.29
CA SER A 526 12.86 38.82 39.08
C SER A 526 12.74 39.98 38.10
N TYR A 527 11.83 39.89 37.12
CA TYR A 527 11.17 40.98 36.39
C TYR A 527 12.03 42.04 35.66
N TYR A 528 11.81 42.24 34.35
CA TYR A 528 10.85 43.20 33.81
C TYR A 528 10.84 43.19 32.27
N ARG A 529 9.69 43.61 31.72
CA ARG A 529 9.32 43.71 30.31
C ARG A 529 9.71 45.07 29.69
N ASN A 530 9.94 45.01 28.37
CA ASN A 530 9.69 46.04 27.33
C ASN A 530 10.69 47.22 27.18
N PRO A 531 10.69 47.97 26.04
CA PRO A 531 10.73 47.55 24.63
C PRO A 531 11.69 48.42 23.75
N SER A 532 11.76 48.10 22.45
CA SER A 532 12.06 48.96 21.26
C SER A 532 13.48 49.43 20.89
N SER A 533 13.68 49.41 19.55
CA SER A 533 14.53 50.21 18.65
C SER A 533 15.97 49.79 18.26
N SER A 534 16.06 49.27 17.02
CA SER A 534 16.90 49.69 15.87
C SER A 534 18.44 49.73 15.94
N LEU A 535 19.08 48.99 15.02
CA LEU A 535 20.07 49.39 13.98
C LEU A 535 20.97 48.16 13.64
N LEU A 536 20.84 47.53 12.46
CA LEU A 536 21.49 47.81 11.16
C LEU A 536 22.90 47.19 11.00
N SER A 537 23.00 46.12 10.19
CA SER A 537 24.15 45.70 9.34
C SER A 537 23.78 44.37 8.65
N GLN A 538 23.24 44.40 7.42
CA GLN A 538 23.92 44.17 6.14
C GLN A 538 24.49 42.74 5.92
N ALA A 539 23.76 41.93 5.14
CA ALA A 539 24.29 41.02 4.13
C ALA A 539 23.16 40.71 3.12
N GLN A 540 23.51 40.67 1.83
CA GLN A 540 22.63 40.81 0.69
C GLN A 540 22.09 39.47 0.18
N ASP A 541 20.77 39.38 -0.01
CA ASP A 541 20.13 38.37 -0.86
C ASP A 541 19.83 39.01 -2.23
N GLN A 542 20.40 38.45 -3.30
CA GLN A 542 20.14 38.84 -4.68
C GLN A 542 19.14 37.90 -5.36
N PHE A 543 18.27 38.52 -6.16
CA PHE A 543 17.36 37.98 -7.18
C PHE A 543 15.96 37.50 -6.76
N THR A 544 15.08 38.50 -6.56
CA THR A 544 13.69 38.47 -7.05
C THR A 544 13.40 39.80 -7.75
N LEU A 545 12.92 39.74 -9.00
CA LEU A 545 11.85 40.54 -9.60
C LEU A 545 11.98 40.57 -11.12
N LEU A 546 10.89 40.28 -11.83
CA LEU A 546 10.44 41.11 -12.95
C LEU A 546 8.91 40.98 -13.10
N ARG A 547 8.25 42.13 -13.00
CA ARG A 547 6.82 42.39 -13.12
C ARG A 547 6.69 43.27 -14.36
N ILE A 548 5.97 42.85 -15.40
CA ILE A 548 5.73 43.68 -16.60
C ILE A 548 4.24 43.97 -16.73
N LYS A 549 3.98 45.26 -17.00
CA LYS A 549 2.69 45.94 -17.06
C LYS A 549 1.93 45.65 -18.36
N SER A 550 0.62 45.84 -18.23
CA SER A 550 -0.44 45.94 -19.24
C SER A 550 -0.16 46.90 -20.40
N GLY A 551 -0.56 46.50 -21.61
CA GLY A 551 -0.79 47.36 -22.78
C GLY A 551 -1.96 46.82 -23.61
N LYS A 552 -2.90 47.71 -23.96
CA LYS A 552 -4.01 47.49 -24.90
C LYS A 552 -3.49 47.46 -26.35
N PHE A 553 -4.11 46.69 -27.26
CA PHE A 553 -4.43 47.10 -28.64
C PHE A 553 -5.34 46.05 -29.34
N ASP A 554 -6.52 46.54 -29.73
CA ASP A 554 -7.29 46.38 -30.97
C ASP A 554 -7.33 45.07 -31.81
N THR A 555 -8.59 44.67 -32.03
CA THR A 555 -9.23 44.14 -33.24
C THR A 555 -8.38 43.45 -34.31
N LEU A 556 -8.64 42.15 -34.53
CA LEU A 556 -8.73 41.58 -35.87
C LEU A 556 -9.84 40.53 -35.97
N HIS A 557 -10.65 40.72 -37.01
CA HIS A 557 -11.73 39.88 -37.51
C HIS A 557 -11.29 38.44 -37.82
N CYS A 558 -12.14 37.46 -37.49
CA CYS A 558 -12.38 36.32 -38.38
C CYS A 558 -13.85 35.89 -38.24
N GLY A 559 -14.58 35.96 -39.34
CA GLY A 559 -16.02 35.72 -39.39
C GLY A 559 -16.36 34.27 -39.64
N TYR A 560 -17.45 33.82 -39.01
CA TYR A 560 -18.30 32.77 -39.57
C TYR A 560 -19.76 33.19 -39.37
N LYS A 561 -20.45 33.38 -40.50
CA LYS A 561 -21.90 33.60 -40.59
C LYS A 561 -22.61 32.29 -40.30
N ILE A 562 -23.49 32.25 -39.29
CA ILE A 562 -24.67 31.37 -39.31
C ILE A 562 -25.87 32.22 -38.89
N GLY A 563 -26.91 32.14 -39.72
CA GLY A 563 -28.05 33.04 -39.77
C GLY A 563 -29.00 32.97 -38.58
N SER A 564 -29.72 34.08 -38.47
CA SER A 564 -30.82 34.43 -37.58
C SER A 564 -32.03 33.48 -37.66
N LYS A 565 -32.73 33.33 -36.53
CA LYS A 565 -34.05 33.95 -36.29
C LYS A 565 -34.62 33.52 -34.92
N ILE A 566 -34.72 34.51 -34.03
CA ILE A 566 -35.64 34.51 -32.88
C ILE A 566 -37.03 34.88 -33.40
N PRO A 567 -38.11 34.40 -32.78
CA PRO A 567 -39.18 35.33 -32.47
C PRO A 567 -39.57 35.28 -30.98
N THR A 568 -39.56 36.48 -30.41
CA THR A 568 -40.16 36.86 -29.13
C THR A 568 -41.68 36.72 -29.17
N ARG A 569 -42.29 36.20 -28.11
CA ARG A 569 -43.66 36.59 -27.73
C ARG A 569 -43.87 36.54 -26.22
N SER A 570 -44.56 37.57 -25.77
CA SER A 570 -44.86 38.00 -24.41
C SER A 570 -45.99 37.22 -23.73
N ILE A 571 -45.96 37.31 -22.40
CA ILE A 571 -46.84 36.75 -21.34
C ILE A 571 -48.31 37.19 -21.49
N PRO A 572 -49.28 36.41 -20.96
CA PRO A 572 -50.09 36.92 -19.84
C PRO A 572 -50.16 35.97 -18.64
N LEU A 573 -50.20 36.57 -17.44
CA LEU A 573 -50.51 35.92 -16.17
C LEU A 573 -51.99 35.58 -16.11
N GLU A 574 -52.32 34.35 -15.70
CA GLU A 574 -53.61 34.05 -15.06
C GLU A 574 -53.37 33.20 -13.81
N GLN A 575 -53.90 33.71 -12.70
CA GLN A 575 -53.97 33.09 -11.39
C GLN A 575 -55.04 32.01 -11.42
N ASN A 576 -54.71 30.81 -10.95
CA ASN A 576 -55.68 29.89 -10.35
C ASN A 576 -54.93 28.88 -9.45
N GLU A 577 -55.04 29.10 -8.15
CA GLU A 577 -54.68 28.11 -7.13
C GLU A 577 -55.67 26.94 -7.15
N PRO A 578 -55.19 25.70 -7.00
CA PRO A 578 -55.93 24.67 -6.28
C PRO A 578 -55.18 24.25 -5.01
N LYS A 579 -55.94 24.26 -3.91
CA LYS A 579 -55.52 23.91 -2.56
C LYS A 579 -55.01 22.47 -2.48
N PHE A 580 -53.90 22.32 -1.77
CA PHE A 580 -53.34 21.05 -1.29
C PHE A 580 -54.25 20.41 -0.23
N GLU A 581 -54.66 19.16 -0.45
CA GLU A 581 -54.82 18.18 0.64
C GLU A 581 -54.13 16.89 0.19
N VAL A 582 -52.90 16.67 0.69
CA VAL A 582 -52.21 15.39 0.58
C VAL A 582 -52.07 14.82 1.98
N SER A 583 -52.70 13.68 2.19
CA SER A 583 -52.61 12.86 3.39
C SER A 583 -51.15 12.53 3.70
N ILE A 584 -50.69 12.94 4.88
CA ILE A 584 -49.36 12.62 5.40
C ILE A 584 -49.34 11.13 5.74
N ASN A 585 -48.89 10.30 4.79
CA ASN A 585 -48.62 8.90 5.04
C ASN A 585 -47.19 8.78 5.60
N ILE A 586 -47.08 8.73 6.93
CA ILE A 586 -45.81 8.58 7.65
C ILE A 586 -45.33 7.13 7.44
N PRO A 587 -44.19 6.88 6.76
CA PRO A 587 -43.66 5.53 6.65
C PRO A 587 -43.14 5.03 8.01
N PRO A 588 -43.30 3.73 8.33
CA PRO A 588 -42.83 3.20 9.61
C PRO A 588 -41.30 3.26 9.70
N LYS A 589 -40.81 3.72 10.87
CA LYS A 589 -39.38 3.75 11.20
C LYS A 589 -38.73 2.37 10.99
N PRO A 590 -37.55 2.28 10.34
CA PRO A 590 -36.84 1.01 10.23
C PRO A 590 -36.32 0.58 11.61
N TYR A 591 -36.70 -0.63 12.03
CA TYR A 591 -36.13 -1.28 13.21
C TYR A 591 -34.67 -1.67 12.92
N LEU A 592 -33.74 -1.05 13.67
CA LEU A 592 -32.34 -1.44 13.75
C LEU A 592 -32.22 -2.79 14.47
N SER A 593 -31.61 -3.78 13.82
CA SER A 593 -31.14 -4.99 14.51
C SER A 593 -29.89 -4.66 15.32
N ILE A 594 -29.97 -4.88 16.63
CA ILE A 594 -28.85 -4.74 17.56
C ILE A 594 -27.77 -5.75 17.18
N ILE A 595 -26.58 -5.27 16.79
CA ILE A 595 -25.40 -6.11 16.58
C ILE A 595 -24.83 -6.46 17.95
N ASP A 596 -24.97 -7.72 18.37
CA ASP A 596 -24.42 -8.23 19.63
C ASP A 596 -22.89 -8.46 19.50
N LEU A 597 -22.09 -7.51 20.03
CA LEU A 597 -20.62 -7.59 20.06
C LEU A 597 -20.07 -8.79 20.86
N ASN A 598 -20.90 -9.51 21.63
CA ASN A 598 -20.45 -10.66 22.43
C ASN A 598 -20.01 -11.88 21.59
N GLN A 599 -20.28 -11.89 20.28
CA GLN A 599 -19.83 -12.99 19.42
C GLN A 599 -18.33 -12.93 19.06
N LEU A 600 -17.67 -11.77 19.19
CA LEU A 600 -16.25 -11.60 18.85
C LEU A 600 -15.29 -12.10 19.93
N THR A 601 -15.72 -12.22 21.19
CA THR A 601 -14.83 -12.53 22.33
C THR A 601 -14.81 -14.01 22.73
N ARG A 602 -15.74 -14.84 22.26
CA ARG A 602 -15.86 -16.26 22.68
C ARG A 602 -15.04 -17.25 21.86
N GLY A 603 -14.33 -16.81 20.81
CA GLY A 603 -13.56 -17.67 19.91
C GLY A 603 -12.22 -18.19 20.42
N SER A 604 -11.71 -17.70 21.56
CA SER A 604 -10.31 -17.91 21.95
C SER A 604 -10.06 -18.59 23.31
N LEU A 605 -11.09 -19.16 23.97
CA LEU A 605 -10.94 -19.76 25.31
C LEU A 605 -11.09 -21.29 25.42
N ASN A 606 -11.36 -22.03 24.33
CA ASN A 606 -11.60 -23.49 24.40
C ASN A 606 -10.56 -24.37 23.70
N LYS A 607 -9.26 -24.05 23.80
CA LYS A 607 -8.17 -24.99 23.42
C LYS A 607 -6.91 -24.84 24.29
N LYS A 608 -7.05 -24.96 25.62
CA LYS A 608 -5.93 -25.31 26.53
C LYS A 608 -6.46 -26.05 27.76
N SER A 609 -6.70 -27.35 27.61
CA SER A 609 -6.54 -28.32 28.69
C SER A 609 -6.52 -29.71 28.07
N HIS A 610 -5.39 -30.41 28.24
CA HIS A 610 -5.23 -31.88 28.32
C HIS A 610 -3.82 -32.25 27.86
N SER A 611 -2.90 -32.23 28.82
CA SER A 611 -1.71 -33.07 28.87
C SER A 611 -1.70 -33.75 30.24
N PHE A 612 -1.26 -35.03 30.26
CA PHE A 612 -1.10 -35.96 31.39
C PHE A 612 -2.43 -36.63 31.85
N GLU A 613 -2.55 -37.95 32.08
CA GLU A 613 -1.56 -38.98 32.42
C GLU A 613 -2.19 -40.41 32.42
N TYR A 614 -1.33 -41.44 32.36
CA TYR A 614 -1.45 -42.87 32.72
C TYR A 614 -2.10 -43.96 31.82
N SER A 615 -1.30 -45.03 31.70
CA SER A 615 -1.50 -46.41 31.20
C SER A 615 -1.54 -46.64 29.69
#